data_AF-A0A8J8AFL3-F1
#
_entry.id   AF-A0A8J8AFL3-F1
#
_cell.length_a   1.000
_cell.length_b   1.000
_cell.length_c   1.000
_cell.angle_alpha   90.00
_cell.angle_beta   90.00
_cell.angle_gamma   90.00
#
_symmetry.space_group_name_H-M   'P 1'
#
loop_
_entity.id
_entity.type
_entity.pdbx_description
1 polymer ?
#
loop_
_entity_poly.entity_id
_entity_poly.type
_entity_poly.pdbx_seq_one_letter_code
_entity_poly.pdbx_strand_id
1 'polypeptide(L)'
;MKRLTLATLLLSINGVLLLYYAYAWGSFVYLSFALLSLSLAYGVGRENRTAIKVALIYAGISFFFALLFLIAGNLLSAVDTAINFFILHDILGYVQEVYREESESRKEEEEKAD
;
A
#
# COMPACT_ATOMS: atom_id res chain seq x y z
N MET A 1 -14.03 6.92 9.07
CA MET A 1 -12.64 7.09 8.57
C MET A 1 -11.70 6.08 9.21
N LYS A 2 -11.73 4.82 8.74
CA LYS A 2 -10.59 3.92 8.97
C LYS A 2 -9.35 4.59 8.36
N ARG A 3 -8.39 4.91 9.21
CA ARG A 3 -7.12 5.46 8.77
C ARG A 3 -6.34 4.37 8.06
N LEU A 4 -5.64 4.72 6.99
CA LEU A 4 -4.67 3.87 6.27
C LEU A 4 -3.43 3.54 7.12
N THR A 5 -3.60 3.33 8.43
CA THR A 5 -2.53 3.19 9.41
C THR A 5 -1.73 1.93 9.20
N LEU A 6 -2.38 0.83 8.80
CA LEU A 6 -1.69 -0.43 8.59
C LEU A 6 -0.84 -0.35 7.32
N ALA A 7 -1.40 0.16 6.22
CA ALA A 7 -0.66 0.39 5.00
C ALA A 7 0.51 1.34 5.22
N THR A 8 0.29 2.46 5.92
CA THR A 8 1.34 3.44 6.26
C THR A 8 2.47 2.79 7.06
N LEU A 9 2.13 2.02 8.09
CA LEU A 9 3.11 1.35 8.95
C LEU A 9 3.91 0.31 8.16
N LEU A 10 3.22 -0.56 7.41
CA LEU A 10 3.86 -1.64 6.66
C LEU A 10 4.74 -1.12 5.52
N LEU A 11 4.30 -0.08 4.80
CA LEU A 11 5.14 0.60 3.81
C LEU A 11 6.37 1.25 4.47
N SER A 12 6.21 1.86 5.64
CA SER A 12 7.34 2.46 6.37
C SER A 12 8.37 1.40 6.79
N ILE A 13 7.91 0.29 7.38
CA ILE A 13 8.77 -0.83 7.79
C ILE A 13 9.47 -1.42 6.57
N ASN A 14 8.73 -1.66 5.48
CA ASN A 14 9.29 -2.18 4.23
C ASN A 14 10.36 -1.24 3.65
N GLY A 15 10.11 0.07 3.64
CA GLY A 15 11.07 1.07 3.19
C GLY A 15 12.35 1.11 4.04
N VAL A 16 12.24 1.02 5.37
CA VAL A 16 13.40 0.96 6.27
C VAL A 16 14.22 -0.32 6.04
N LEU A 17 13.56 -1.47 5.88
CA LEU A 17 14.23 -2.73 5.59
C LEU A 17 14.97 -2.69 4.25
N LEU A 18 14.32 -2.16 3.20
CA LEU A 18 14.96 -1.97 1.90
C LEU A 18 16.15 -1.01 1.97
N LEU A 19 16.09 0.03 2.82
CA LEU A 19 17.19 0.95 3.03
C LEU A 19 18.39 0.24 3.70
N TYR A 20 18.13 -0.66 4.64
CA TYR A 20 19.17 -1.52 5.23
C TYR A 20 19.83 -2.40 4.16
N TYR A 21 19.05 -3.06 3.29
CA TYR A 21 19.60 -3.86 2.20
C TYR A 21 20.39 -3.02 1.19
N ALA A 22 19.92 -1.80 0.90
CA ALA A 22 20.61 -0.86 0.02
C ALA A 22 22.01 -0.52 0.56
N TYR A 23 22.11 -0.26 1.87
CA TYR A 23 23.38 0.00 2.53
C TYR A 23 24.26 -1.26 2.60
N ALA A 24 23.72 -2.39 3.03
CA ALA A 24 24.46 -3.63 3.23
C ALA A 24 25.03 -4.22 1.92
N TRP A 25 24.31 -4.07 0.81
CA TRP A 25 24.71 -4.61 -0.50
C TRP A 25 25.12 -3.55 -1.51
N GLY A 26 25.18 -2.27 -1.11
CA GLY A 26 25.61 -1.16 -1.99
C GLY A 26 24.75 -1.00 -3.25
N SER A 27 23.47 -1.36 -3.20
CA SER A 27 22.62 -1.49 -4.38
C SER A 27 21.68 -0.30 -4.54
N PHE A 28 21.82 0.39 -5.66
CA PHE A 28 20.92 1.49 -6.06
C PHE A 28 19.48 1.02 -6.28
N VAL A 29 19.28 -0.23 -6.67
CA VAL A 29 17.94 -0.79 -6.88
C VAL A 29 17.18 -0.81 -5.55
N TYR A 30 17.77 -1.38 -4.50
CA TYR A 30 17.16 -1.41 -3.17
C TYR A 30 16.94 0.00 -2.62
N LEU A 31 17.86 0.94 -2.91
CA LEU A 31 17.70 2.33 -2.51
C LEU A 31 16.47 2.99 -3.17
N SER A 32 16.28 2.80 -4.48
CA SER A 32 15.13 3.34 -5.20
C SER A 32 13.81 2.81 -4.64
N PHE A 33 13.72 1.50 -4.37
CA PHE A 33 12.52 0.91 -3.79
C PHE A 33 12.30 1.34 -2.33
N ALA A 34 13.37 1.51 -1.55
CA ALA A 34 13.29 2.04 -0.19
C ALA A 34 12.68 3.44 -0.17
N LEU A 35 13.21 4.35 -1.00
CA LEU A 35 12.72 5.73 -1.10
C LEU A 35 11.29 5.78 -1.62
N LEU A 36 10.95 4.93 -2.60
CA LEU A 36 9.58 4.82 -3.10
C LEU A 36 8.63 4.38 -1.98
N SER A 37 8.98 3.32 -1.24
CA SER A 37 8.14 2.76 -0.18
C SER A 37 7.93 3.77 0.96
N LEU A 38 8.97 4.50 1.36
CA LEU A 38 8.86 5.59 2.35
C LEU A 38 8.02 6.77 1.84
N SER A 39 8.19 7.15 0.56
CA SER A 39 7.40 8.22 -0.05
C SER A 39 5.92 7.86 -0.14
N LEU A 40 5.62 6.61 -0.47
CA LEU A 40 4.25 6.09 -0.49
C LEU A 40 3.67 6.04 0.92
N ALA A 41 4.43 5.60 1.92
CA ALA A 41 3.98 5.63 3.31
C ALA A 41 3.59 7.04 3.75
N TYR A 42 4.42 8.04 3.45
CA TYR A 42 4.12 9.44 3.76
C TYR A 42 2.84 9.93 3.05
N GLY A 43 2.71 9.64 1.75
CA GLY A 43 1.56 10.06 0.96
C GLY A 43 0.24 9.36 1.35
N VAL A 44 0.31 8.07 1.64
CA VAL A 44 -0.81 7.25 2.13
C VAL A 44 -1.26 7.71 3.51
N GLY A 45 -0.33 7.99 4.42
CA GLY A 45 -0.64 8.52 5.76
C GLY A 45 -1.24 9.93 5.75
N ARG A 46 -1.06 10.68 4.65
CA ARG A 46 -1.70 11.98 4.38
C ARG A 46 -2.99 11.88 3.56
N GLU A 47 -3.46 10.66 3.31
CA GLU A 47 -4.67 10.38 2.51
C GLU A 47 -4.63 10.99 1.09
N ASN A 48 -3.43 11.11 0.50
CA ASN A 48 -3.29 11.62 -0.85
C ASN A 48 -3.81 10.59 -1.86
N ARG A 49 -4.89 10.92 -2.59
CA ARG A 49 -5.53 10.06 -3.60
C ARG A 49 -4.53 9.47 -4.61
N THR A 50 -3.55 10.26 -5.05
CA THR A 50 -2.54 9.79 -6.01
C THR A 50 -1.60 8.79 -5.36
N ALA A 51 -1.12 9.07 -4.14
CA ALA A 51 -0.24 8.16 -3.41
C ALA A 51 -0.94 6.83 -3.08
N ILE A 52 -2.23 6.88 -2.73
CA ILE A 52 -3.04 5.68 -2.48
C ILE A 52 -3.14 4.81 -3.74
N LYS A 53 -3.42 5.41 -4.91
CA LYS A 53 -3.48 4.68 -6.18
C LYS A 53 -2.14 4.04 -6.54
N VAL A 54 -1.04 4.79 -6.40
CA VAL A 54 0.30 4.27 -6.69
C VAL A 54 0.68 3.17 -5.71
N ALA A 55 0.36 3.34 -4.42
CA ALA A 55 0.60 2.32 -3.39
C ALA A 55 -0.19 1.04 -3.65
N LEU A 56 -1.43 1.14 -4.13
CA LEU A 56 -2.24 -0.01 -4.52
C LEU A 56 -1.59 -0.80 -5.66
N ILE A 57 -1.14 -0.11 -6.71
CA ILE A 57 -0.45 -0.73 -7.85
C ILE A 57 0.87 -1.36 -7.40
N TYR A 58 1.67 -0.63 -6.62
CA TYR A 58 2.95 -1.09 -6.09
C TYR A 58 2.80 -2.35 -5.23
N ALA A 59 1.87 -2.34 -4.28
CA ALA A 59 1.58 -3.48 -3.42
C ALA A 59 1.00 -4.65 -4.22
N GLY A 60 0.17 -4.38 -5.23
CA GLY A 60 -0.40 -5.41 -6.12
C GLY A 60 0.66 -6.16 -6.91
N ILE A 61 1.60 -5.43 -7.53
CA ILE A 61 2.71 -6.02 -8.27
C ILE A 61 3.64 -6.78 -7.31
N SER A 62 3.96 -6.20 -6.16
CA SER A 62 4.84 -6.81 -5.16
C SER A 62 4.22 -8.10 -4.58
N PHE A 63 2.92 -8.08 -4.30
CA PHE A 63 2.16 -9.25 -3.87
C PHE A 63 2.19 -10.36 -4.92
N PHE A 64 1.94 -10.02 -6.19
CA PHE A 64 1.95 -10.99 -7.28
C PHE A 64 3.29 -11.70 -7.41
N PHE A 65 4.41 -10.95 -7.41
CA PHE A 65 5.74 -11.57 -7.48
C PHE A 65 6.10 -12.36 -6.21
N ALA A 66 5.76 -11.84 -5.02
CA ALA A 66 5.99 -12.57 -3.77
C ALA A 66 5.24 -13.91 -3.75
N LEU A 67 3.99 -13.94 -4.25
CA LEU A 67 3.23 -15.16 -4.41
C LEU A 67 3.88 -16.13 -5.41
N LEU A 68 4.34 -15.64 -6.56
CA LEU A 68 5.04 -16.49 -7.53
C LEU A 68 6.30 -17.12 -6.93
N PHE A 69 7.09 -16.36 -6.17
CA PHE A 69 8.26 -16.89 -5.47
C PHE A 69 7.90 -17.89 -4.37
N LEU A 70 6.81 -17.62 -3.63
CA LEU A 70 6.31 -18.56 -2.63
C LEU A 70 5.88 -19.88 -3.26
N ILE A 71 5.15 -19.83 -4.38
CA ILE A 71 4.74 -21.01 -5.16
C ILE A 71 5.97 -21.74 -5.73
N ALA A 72 7.02 -21.01 -6.11
CA ALA A 72 8.29 -21.57 -6.56
C ALA A 72 9.13 -22.19 -5.42
N GLY A 73 8.63 -22.19 -4.17
CA GLY A 73 9.26 -22.84 -3.02
C GLY A 73 10.08 -21.91 -2.11
N ASN A 74 10.10 -20.60 -2.37
CA ASN A 74 10.75 -19.65 -1.48
C ASN A 74 9.84 -19.32 -0.28
N LEU A 75 9.98 -20.07 0.81
CA LEU A 75 9.19 -19.88 2.03
C LEU A 75 9.37 -18.49 2.66
N LEU A 76 10.52 -17.84 2.46
CA LEU A 76 10.74 -16.48 2.99
C LEU A 76 9.81 -15.45 2.31
N SER A 77 9.42 -15.70 1.06
CA SER A 77 8.45 -14.86 0.33
C SER A 77 7.03 -14.92 0.93
N ALA A 78 6.76 -15.83 1.87
CA ALA A 78 5.50 -15.81 2.64
C ALA A 78 5.37 -14.52 3.45
N VAL A 79 6.48 -13.99 3.97
CA VAL A 79 6.50 -12.73 4.72
C VAL A 79 6.14 -11.57 3.80
N ASP A 80 6.80 -11.47 2.64
CA ASP A 80 6.52 -10.42 1.65
C ASP A 80 5.08 -10.51 1.13
N THR A 81 4.59 -11.74 0.91
CA THR A 81 3.20 -11.99 0.50
C THR A 81 2.22 -11.46 1.55
N ALA A 82 2.43 -11.79 2.82
CA ALA A 82 1.56 -11.34 3.91
C ALA A 82 1.58 -9.82 4.07
N ILE A 83 2.77 -9.19 4.04
CA ILE A 83 2.91 -7.73 4.14
C ILE A 83 2.12 -7.05 3.02
N ASN A 84 2.34 -7.46 1.76
CA ASN A 84 1.66 -6.83 0.64
C ASN A 84 0.15 -7.11 0.64
N PHE A 85 -0.28 -8.30 1.08
CA PHE A 85 -1.70 -8.60 1.27
C PHE A 85 -2.37 -7.65 2.26
N PHE A 86 -1.75 -7.41 3.42
CA PHE A 86 -2.32 -6.51 4.43
C PHE A 86 -2.33 -5.06 3.99
N ILE A 87 -1.33 -4.60 3.24
CA ILE A 87 -1.33 -3.26 2.60
C ILE A 87 -2.51 -3.15 1.63
N LEU A 88 -2.69 -4.13 0.75
CA LEU A 88 -3.80 -4.16 -0.21
C LEU A 88 -5.15 -4.17 0.51
N HIS A 89 -5.32 -5.01 1.52
CA HIS A 89 -6.55 -5.11 2.29
C HIS A 89 -6.92 -3.79 2.97
N ASP A 90 -5.94 -3.09 3.57
CA ASP A 90 -6.16 -1.81 4.22
C ASP A 90 -6.53 -0.71 3.20
N ILE A 91 -5.81 -0.63 2.08
CA ILE A 91 -6.09 0.36 1.02
C ILE A 91 -7.46 0.11 0.37
N LEU A 92 -7.79 -1.13 0.01
CA LEU A 92 -9.07 -1.46 -0.60
C LEU A 92 -10.23 -1.17 0.35
N GLY A 93 -10.07 -1.47 1.64
CA GLY A 93 -11.05 -1.13 2.67
C GLY A 93 -11.31 0.37 2.75
N TYR A 94 -10.25 1.18 2.75
CA TYR A 94 -10.37 2.65 2.71
C TYR A 94 -11.10 3.13 1.45
N VAL A 95 -10.70 2.65 0.27
CA VAL A 95 -11.31 3.06 -1.01
C VAL A 95 -12.81 2.73 -1.04
N GLN A 96 -13.21 1.57 -0.51
CA GLN A 96 -14.62 1.18 -0.43
C GLN A 96 -15.43 2.09 0.51
N GLU A 97 -14.85 2.47 1.66
CA GLU A 97 -15.48 3.38 2.63
C GLU A 97 -15.69 4.77 2.00
N VAL A 98 -14.65 5.34 1.39
CA VAL A 98 -14.73 6.65 0.71
C VAL A 98 -15.75 6.64 -0.43
N TYR A 99 -15.78 5.58 -1.24
CA TYR A 99 -16.75 5.47 -2.32
C TYR A 99 -18.20 5.43 -1.79
N ARG A 100 -18.41 4.76 -0.65
CA ARG A 100 -19.73 4.70 -0.01
C ARG A 100 -20.16 6.07 0.50
N GLU A 101 -19.29 6.79 1.19
CA GLU A 101 -19.54 8.15 1.68
C GLU A 101 -19.84 9.14 0.54
N GLU A 102 -19.08 9.10 -0.56
CA GLU A 102 -19.34 9.91 -1.77
C GLU A 102 -20.69 9.55 -2.44
N SER A 103 -21.15 8.30 -2.31
CA SER A 103 -22.44 7.86 -2.88
C SER A 103 -23.64 8.23 -2.01
N GLU A 104 -23.49 8.21 -0.68
CA GLU A 104 -24.55 8.58 0.28
C GLU A 104 -24.77 10.10 0.26
N SER A 105 -23.69 10.90 0.28
CA SER A 105 -23.76 12.36 0.17
C SER A 105 -24.44 12.83 -1.12
N ARG A 106 -24.15 12.20 -2.26
CA ARG A 106 -24.80 12.54 -3.54
C ARG A 106 -26.31 12.28 -3.52
N LYS A 107 -26.76 11.20 -2.89
CA LYS A 107 -28.20 10.88 -2.76
C LYS A 107 -28.93 11.89 -1.88
N GLU A 108 -28.30 12.33 -0.78
CA GLU A 108 -28.86 13.36 0.09
C GLU A 108 -28.95 14.74 -0.59
N GLU A 109 -28.01 15.06 -1.48
CA GLU A 109 -28.07 16.29 -2.29
C GLU A 109 -29.18 16.23 -3.34
N GLU A 110 -29.39 15.07 -3.98
CA GLU A 110 -30.48 14.84 -4.94
C GLU A 110 -31.86 14.88 -4.25
N GLU A 111 -32.02 14.28 -3.08
CA GLU A 111 -33.29 14.26 -2.32
C GLU A 111 -33.66 15.64 -1.74
N LYS A 112 -32.69 16.54 -1.53
CA LYS A 112 -32.94 17.93 -1.09
C LYS A 112 -33.21 18.89 -2.26
N ALA A 113 -32.96 18.46 -3.50
CA ALA A 113 -33.16 19.26 -4.70
C ALA A 113 -34.55 19.05 -5.33
N ASP A 114 -35.28 18.01 -4.92
CA ASP A 114 -36.70 17.73 -5.23
C ASP A 114 -37.66 18.27 -4.14
#